data_AF-A0A0F9LAR1-F1
#
_entry.id   AF-A0A0F9LAR1-F1
#
_cell.length_a   1.000
_cell.length_b   1.000
_cell.length_c   1.000
_cell.angle_alpha   90.00
_cell.angle_beta   90.00
_cell.angle_gamma   90.00
#
_symmetry.space_group_name_H-M   'P 1'
#
loop_
_entity.id
_entity.type
_entity.pdbx_description
1 polymer ?
#
loop_
_entity_poly.entity_id
_entity_poly.type
_entity_poly.pdbx_seq_one_letter_code
_entity_poly.pdbx_strand_id
1 'polypeptide(L)' 'MLTPTQIRQLRQERGWSQQALADKLGVNRTTVVRWEAGEVKAISALMGLLESTLETECPDTDS' A
#
# COMPACT_ATOMS: atom_id res chain seq x y z
N MET A 1 -12.29 1.11 -7.52
CA MET A 1 -11.90 0.13 -6.47
C MET A 1 -10.56 -0.43 -6.90
N LEU A 2 -9.47 -0.13 -6.19
CA LEU A 2 -8.21 -0.83 -6.50
C LEU A 2 -8.37 -2.27 -6.04
N THR A 3 -7.97 -3.18 -6.92
CA THR A 3 -7.92 -4.62 -6.65
C THR A 3 -6.69 -4.95 -5.82
N PRO A 4 -6.68 -6.10 -5.13
CA PRO A 4 -5.50 -6.60 -4.41
C PRO A 4 -4.22 -6.56 -5.27
N THR A 5 -4.35 -6.90 -6.55
CA THR A 5 -3.25 -6.89 -7.53
C THR A 5 -2.71 -5.49 -7.78
N GLN A 6 -3.59 -4.48 -7.86
CA GLN A 6 -3.17 -3.09 -8.10
C GLN A 6 -2.42 -2.50 -6.90
N ILE A 7 -2.79 -2.87 -5.67
CA ILE A 7 -2.06 -2.45 -4.46
C ILE A 7 -0.62 -2.99 -4.50
N ARG A 8 -0.47 -4.27 -4.86
CA ARG A 8 0.84 -4.90 -5.01
C ARG A 8 1.67 -4.26 -6.13
N GLN A 9 1.05 -3.97 -7.27
CA GLN A 9 1.73 -3.30 -8.40
C GLN A 9 2.23 -1.93 -8.01
N LEU A 10 1.38 -1.06 -7.45
CA LEU A 10 1.76 0.28 -7.00
C LEU A 10 2.92 0.23 -5.99
N ARG A 11 2.84 -0.71 -5.03
CA ARG A 11 3.90 -0.93 -4.06
C ARG A 11 5.23 -1.31 -4.73
N GLN A 12 5.19 -2.21 -5.72
CA GLN A 12 6.39 -2.66 -6.44
C GLN A 12 6.96 -1.59 -7.37
N GLU A 13 6.11 -0.87 -8.10
CA GLU A 13 6.51 0.25 -8.96
C GLU A 13 7.22 1.35 -8.16
N ARG A 14 6.83 1.53 -6.90
CA ARG A 14 7.43 2.48 -5.95
C ARG A 14 8.62 1.90 -5.18
N GLY A 15 8.95 0.62 -5.36
CA GLY A 15 10.01 -0.07 -4.61
C GLY A 15 9.70 -0.29 -3.12
N TRP A 16 8.46 -0.12 -2.69
CA TRP A 16 8.09 -0.20 -1.27
C TRP A 16 7.95 -1.64 -0.80
N SER A 17 8.33 -1.89 0.46
CA SER A 17 7.97 -3.13 1.15
C SER A 17 6.53 -3.07 1.66
N GLN A 18 5.94 -4.22 2.02
CA GLN A 18 4.61 -4.25 2.65
C GLN A 18 4.60 -3.49 3.98
N GLN A 19 5.75 -3.48 4.69
CA GLN A 19 5.93 -2.74 5.94
C GLN A 19 5.95 -1.23 5.67
N ALA A 20 6.74 -0.78 4.68
CA ALA A 20 6.79 0.63 4.31
C ALA A 20 5.41 1.17 3.91
N LEU A 21 4.65 0.40 3.12
CA LEU A 21 3.28 0.74 2.79
C LEU A 21 2.36 0.82 4.03
N ALA A 22 2.54 -0.12 4.98
CA ALA A 22 1.78 -0.12 6.22
C ALA A 22 2.10 1.09 7.10
N ASP A 23 3.38 1.43 7.23
CA ASP A 23 3.86 2.56 8.03
C ASP A 23 3.36 3.89 7.45
N LYS A 24 3.43 4.07 6.13
CA LYS A 24 2.89 5.27 5.44
C LYS A 24 1.37 5.40 5.61
N LEU A 25 0.64 4.28 5.68
CA LEU A 25 -0.80 4.27 5.88
C LEU A 25 -1.23 4.23 7.36
N GLY A 26 -0.29 4.15 8.29
CA GLY A 26 -0.57 4.02 9.72
C GLY A 26 -1.33 2.74 10.10
N VAL A 27 -1.17 1.68 9.32
CA VAL A 27 -1.83 0.38 9.55
C VAL A 27 -0.81 -0.69 9.92
N ASN A 28 -1.29 -1.84 10.34
CA ASN A 28 -0.43 -3.00 10.53
C ASN A 28 -0.04 -3.63 9.18
N ARG A 29 1.20 -4.12 9.06
CA ARG A 29 1.65 -4.91 7.91
C ARG A 29 0.73 -6.08 7.58
N THR A 30 0.18 -6.77 8.57
CA THR A 30 -0.79 -7.86 8.34
C THR A 30 -2.04 -7.37 7.62
N THR A 31 -2.45 -6.12 7.84
CA THR A 31 -3.55 -5.50 7.12
C THR A 31 -3.24 -5.35 5.63
N VAL A 32 -2.01 -4.91 5.30
CA VAL A 32 -1.54 -4.82 3.90
C VAL A 32 -1.49 -6.20 3.24
N VAL A 33 -0.99 -7.22 3.94
CA VAL A 33 -0.98 -8.61 3.44
C VAL A 33 -2.40 -9.09 3.13
N ARG A 34 -3.37 -8.83 4.01
CA ARG A 34 -4.77 -9.20 3.80
C ARG A 34 -5.43 -8.45 2.65
N TRP A 35 -5.04 -7.19 2.41
CA TRP A 35 -5.50 -6.46 1.22
C TRP A 35 -4.94 -7.05 -0.07
N GLU A 36 -3.64 -7.35 -0.11
CA GLU A 36 -3.01 -8.01 -1.27
C GLU A 36 -3.52 -9.43 -1.50
N ALA A 37 -4.04 -10.11 -0.46
CA ALA A 37 -4.70 -11.41 -0.54
C ALA A 37 -6.20 -11.34 -0.92
N GLY A 38 -6.80 -10.15 -0.91
CA GLY A 38 -8.23 -9.96 -1.18
C GLY A 38 -9.18 -10.38 -0.05
N GLU A 39 -8.64 -10.66 1.14
CA GLU A 39 -9.41 -11.07 2.31
C GLU A 39 -10.18 -9.91 2.97
N VAL A 40 -9.69 -8.68 2.78
CA VAL A 40 -10.30 -7.47 3.36
C VAL A 40 -10.64 -6.51 2.23
N LYS A 41 -11.90 -6.03 2.23
CA LYS A 41 -12.33 -4.93 1.36
C LYS A 41 -11.55 -3.69 1.80
N ALA A 42 -10.47 -3.37 1.10
CA ALA A 42 -9.69 -2.18 1.36
C ALA A 42 -10.65 -0.98 1.41
N ILE A 43 -10.66 -0.28 2.54
CA ILE A 43 -11.56 0.86 2.73
C ILE A 43 -11.12 1.89 1.69
N SER A 44 -12.01 2.24 0.78
CA SER A 44 -11.77 3.21 -0.30
C SER A 44 -11.18 4.53 0.19
N ALA A 45 -11.44 4.91 1.44
CA ALA A 45 -10.82 6.07 2.08
C ALA A 45 -9.30 5.95 2.24
N LEU A 46 -8.80 4.76 2.59
CA LEU A 46 -7.36 4.54 2.75
C LEU A 46 -6.63 4.47 1.40
N MET A 47 -7.33 4.04 0.35
CA MET A 47 -6.84 4.15 -1.03
C MET A 47 -6.71 5.61 -1.48
N GLY A 48 -7.67 6.47 -1.11
CA GLY A 48 -7.56 7.91 -1.37
C GLY A 48 -6.38 8.55 -0.63
N LEU A 49 -6.09 8.08 0.59
CA LEU A 49 -4.89 8.50 1.31
C LEU A 49 -3.62 8.04 0.56
N LEU A 50 -3.58 6.79 0.10
CA LEU A 50 -2.46 6.30 -0.72
C LEU A 50 -2.23 7.20 -1.95
N GLU A 51 -3.28 7.51 -2.72
CA GLU A 51 -3.21 8.43 -3.86
C GLU A 51 -2.59 9.79 -3.48
N SER A 52 -2.99 10.37 -2.35
CA SER A 52 -2.43 11.65 -1.89
C SER A 52 -0.99 11.55 -1.36
N THR A 53 -0.61 10.41 -0.78
CA THR A 53 0.75 10.18 -0.25
C THR A 53 1.75 9.94 -1.38
N LEU A 54 1.27 9.50 -2.54
CA LEU A 54 2.05 9.19 -3.74
C LEU A 54 2.62 10.44 -4.45
N GLU A 55 2.25 11.66 -4.07
CA GLU A 55 2.80 12.89 -4.67
C GLU A 55 4.16 13.33 -4.12
N THR A 56 4.67 12.75 -3.01
CA THR A 56 5.76 13.40 -2.26
C THR A 56 7.04 12.61 -1.98
N GLU A 57 7.16 11.30 -2.18
CA GLU A 57 8.39 10.60 -1.70
C GLU A 57 9.06 9.59 -2.65
N CYS A 58 10.39 9.66 -2.62
CA CYS A 58 11.37 8.80 -3.28
C CYS A 58 11.27 7.32 -2.81
N PRO A 59 11.74 6.37 -3.63
CA PRO A 59 11.64 4.94 -3.32
C PRO A 59 12.50 4.56 -2.10
N ASP A 60 11.83 4.10 -1.05
CA ASP A 60 12.44 3.45 0.13
C ASP A 60 13.01 2.09 -0.32
N THR A 61 14.20 2.11 -0.91
CA THR A 61 14.95 0.91 -1.24
C THR A 61 15.79 0.55 -0.02
N ASP A 62 15.19 -0.10 0.97
CA ASP A 62 15.96 -0.80 1.99
C ASP A 62 16.03 -2.29 1.66
N SER A 63 17.24 -2.67 1.20
CA SER A 63 17.82 -4.01 1.10
C SER A 63 17.32 -4.98 0.02
#